data_AF-A0A8H2HQI3-F1
#
_entry.id   AF-A0A8H2HQI3-F1
#
_cell.length_a   1.000
_cell.length_b   1.000
_cell.length_c   1.000
_cell.angle_alpha   90.00
_cell.angle_beta   90.00
_cell.angle_gamma   90.00
#
_symmetry.space_group_name_H-M   'P 1'
#
loop_
_entity.id
_entity.type
_entity.pdbx_description
1 polymer ?
#
loop_
_entity_poly.entity_id
_entity_poly.type
_entity_poly.pdbx_seq_one_letter_code
_entity_poly.pdbx_strand_id
1 'polypeptide(L)'
;MGRAARAVCVSVPLLATAATAVLIVISTFIGQTNVNNNWLNSLYFLRLDTRYINAPQELADIPGTNLDNFVLDKIGVDLSIQNTANLVGVADFYQAGLFSYCSGTFDNATNEWNVKNCSSPSSSFYFNIIDIINAEANNGKNLTFPNQVNDYFKAVRALTRAQYICFIVGIGATGLEFILGFFGFLSRWGSCVTTFAAVFAFWTLLAGSVINIALYVSLSKTFDATFNTFGVRGSINRQVYILMFIGVAVSFGAMLFWTLTTCCCSGRRDRIIKGEKASRSGSPVKGYERVASPYLGGGGPAPPPPHQQYGQTYGKSEGPYEPMRHTQV
;
A
#
# COMPACT_ATOMS: atom_id res chain seq x y z
N MET A 1 -9.92 -7.80 28.35
CA MET A 1 -9.53 -8.71 27.25
C MET A 1 -8.56 -9.76 27.77
N GLY A 2 -8.84 -11.04 27.52
CA GLY A 2 -7.89 -12.12 27.74
C GLY A 2 -6.67 -12.02 26.81
N ARG A 3 -5.58 -12.71 27.17
CA ARG A 3 -4.33 -12.76 26.36
C ARG A 3 -4.57 -13.21 24.91
N ALA A 4 -5.54 -14.11 24.70
CA ALA A 4 -5.94 -14.60 23.38
C ALA A 4 -6.54 -13.52 22.47
N ALA A 5 -7.43 -12.66 23.00
CA ALA A 5 -8.07 -11.61 22.19
C ALA A 5 -7.05 -10.57 21.68
N ARG A 6 -6.05 -10.23 22.51
CA ARG A 6 -4.96 -9.33 22.10
C ARG A 6 -4.04 -9.98 21.05
N ALA A 7 -3.77 -11.28 21.16
CA ALA A 7 -2.97 -12.00 20.18
C ALA A 7 -3.64 -11.98 18.78
N VAL A 8 -4.97 -12.20 18.73
CA VAL A 8 -5.73 -12.15 17.48
C VAL A 8 -5.78 -10.72 16.90
N CYS A 9 -6.00 -9.68 17.73
CA CYS A 9 -6.01 -8.30 17.24
C CYS A 9 -4.67 -7.90 16.57
N VAL A 10 -3.54 -8.43 17.02
CA VAL A 10 -2.21 -8.09 16.48
C VAL A 10 -1.81 -9.02 15.33
N SER A 11 -2.20 -10.29 15.36
CA SER A 11 -1.83 -11.25 14.31
C SER A 11 -2.54 -10.97 12.97
N VAL A 12 -3.81 -10.53 13.01
CA VAL A 12 -4.57 -10.22 11.80
C VAL A 12 -3.91 -9.12 10.96
N PRO A 13 -3.62 -7.91 11.49
CA PRO A 13 -2.94 -6.89 10.72
C PRO A 13 -1.52 -7.31 10.31
N LEU A 14 -0.78 -8.06 11.14
CA LEU A 14 0.55 -8.55 10.79
C LEU A 14 0.54 -9.53 9.60
N LEU A 15 -0.47 -10.40 9.50
CA LEU A 15 -0.63 -11.27 8.34
C LEU A 15 -1.07 -10.47 7.11
N ALA A 16 -1.92 -9.46 7.29
CA ALA A 16 -2.34 -8.58 6.20
C ALA A 16 -1.16 -7.75 5.64
N THR A 17 -0.23 -7.29 6.47
CA THR A 17 0.98 -6.58 5.99
C THR A 17 1.91 -7.49 5.22
N ALA A 18 2.12 -8.73 5.69
CA ALA A 18 2.88 -9.73 4.95
C ALA A 18 2.26 -10.04 3.59
N ALA A 19 0.93 -10.24 3.55
CA ALA A 19 0.19 -10.45 2.31
C ALA A 19 0.30 -9.24 1.36
N THR A 20 0.20 -8.01 1.89
CA THR A 20 0.37 -6.78 1.12
C THR A 20 1.75 -6.73 0.47
N ALA A 21 2.82 -6.96 1.23
CA ALA A 21 4.18 -6.94 0.72
C ALA A 21 4.36 -7.94 -0.42
N VAL A 22 3.88 -9.18 -0.26
CA VAL A 22 3.97 -10.22 -1.28
C VAL A 22 3.19 -9.83 -2.55
N LEU A 23 1.94 -9.40 -2.42
CA LEU A 23 1.09 -9.04 -3.56
C LEU A 23 1.64 -7.86 -4.36
N ILE A 24 2.07 -6.80 -3.67
CA ILE A 24 2.64 -5.62 -4.32
C ILE A 24 3.95 -6.01 -5.01
N VAL A 25 4.88 -6.67 -4.31
CA VAL A 25 6.19 -7.05 -4.88
C VAL A 25 6.02 -7.94 -6.12
N ILE A 26 5.15 -8.93 -6.07
CA ILE A 26 4.85 -9.80 -7.22
C ILE A 26 4.31 -8.98 -8.40
N SER A 27 3.32 -8.13 -8.14
CA SER A 27 2.65 -7.37 -9.21
C SER A 27 3.55 -6.31 -9.84
N THR A 28 4.50 -5.73 -9.10
CA THR A 28 5.30 -4.59 -9.56
C THR A 28 6.76 -4.93 -9.90
N PHE A 29 7.45 -5.74 -9.10
CA PHE A 29 8.91 -5.99 -9.25
C PHE A 29 9.23 -7.28 -10.00
N ILE A 30 8.42 -8.32 -9.86
CA ILE A 30 8.75 -9.66 -10.38
C ILE A 30 8.15 -9.86 -11.79
N GLY A 31 7.05 -9.19 -12.13
CA GLY A 31 6.49 -9.22 -13.49
C GLY A 31 7.51 -8.80 -14.55
N GLN A 32 7.58 -9.53 -15.67
CA GLN A 32 8.48 -9.26 -16.80
C GLN A 32 10.00 -9.28 -16.46
N THR A 33 10.44 -10.14 -15.53
CA THR A 33 11.87 -10.27 -15.18
C THR A 33 12.53 -11.56 -15.67
N ASN A 34 11.74 -12.57 -16.06
CA ASN A 34 12.27 -13.88 -16.40
C ASN A 34 11.48 -14.53 -17.54
N VAL A 35 12.17 -14.78 -18.65
CA VAL A 35 11.62 -15.37 -19.88
C VAL A 35 11.04 -16.78 -19.64
N ASN A 36 11.60 -17.56 -18.70
CA ASN A 36 11.24 -18.97 -18.51
C ASN A 36 9.96 -19.20 -17.71
N ASN A 37 9.36 -18.14 -17.14
CA ASN A 37 8.19 -18.26 -16.27
C ASN A 37 6.94 -17.70 -16.95
N ASN A 38 6.13 -18.58 -17.54
CA ASN A 38 4.90 -18.22 -18.26
C ASN A 38 3.93 -17.38 -17.40
N TRP A 39 3.82 -17.68 -16.11
CA TRP A 39 2.99 -16.89 -15.21
C TRP A 39 3.53 -15.46 -15.04
N LEU A 40 4.84 -15.27 -14.80
CA LEU A 40 5.46 -13.94 -14.67
C LEU A 40 5.41 -13.13 -15.97
N ASN A 41 5.51 -13.81 -17.10
CA ASN A 41 5.34 -13.23 -18.43
C ASN A 41 3.89 -12.79 -18.69
N SER A 42 2.92 -13.38 -18.00
CA SER A 42 1.53 -12.89 -18.07
C SER A 42 1.34 -11.59 -17.27
N LEU A 43 2.13 -11.32 -16.22
CA LEU A 43 2.04 -10.06 -15.47
C LEU A 43 2.75 -8.92 -16.22
N TYR A 44 2.01 -8.18 -17.04
CA TYR A 44 2.47 -6.95 -17.71
C TYR A 44 1.41 -5.84 -17.58
N PHE A 45 1.85 -4.57 -17.51
CA PHE A 45 0.93 -3.44 -17.37
C PHE A 45 0.38 -2.96 -18.72
N LEU A 46 1.21 -2.99 -19.75
CA LEU A 46 0.87 -2.59 -21.11
C LEU A 46 1.57 -3.54 -22.09
N ARG A 47 0.85 -4.00 -23.10
CA ARG A 47 1.39 -4.71 -24.24
C ARG A 47 1.10 -3.91 -25.50
N LEU A 48 2.14 -3.64 -26.27
CA LEU A 48 2.05 -3.12 -27.62
C LEU A 48 2.17 -4.28 -28.59
N ASP A 49 1.17 -4.46 -29.43
CA ASP A 49 1.18 -5.38 -30.55
C ASP A 49 1.68 -4.63 -31.79
N THR A 50 2.82 -5.07 -32.31
CA THR A 50 3.53 -4.43 -33.42
C THR A 50 3.42 -5.23 -34.72
N ARG A 51 2.65 -6.33 -34.73
CA ARG A 51 2.46 -7.20 -35.90
C ARG A 51 1.83 -6.47 -37.09
N TYR A 52 1.02 -5.44 -36.85
CA TYR A 52 0.32 -4.70 -37.90
C TYR A 52 1.09 -3.48 -38.41
N ILE A 53 2.33 -3.26 -37.94
CA ILE A 53 3.21 -2.18 -38.43
C ILE A 53 3.50 -2.34 -39.94
N ASN A 54 3.33 -3.54 -40.51
CA ASN A 54 3.62 -3.86 -41.90
C ASN A 54 2.45 -4.53 -42.65
N ALA A 55 1.26 -3.92 -42.69
CA ALA A 55 0.24 -4.28 -43.69
C ALA A 55 0.13 -3.22 -44.80
N PRO A 56 1.12 -3.10 -45.72
CA PRO A 56 1.11 -2.11 -46.81
C PRO A 56 0.08 -2.39 -47.93
N GLN A 57 -0.88 -3.30 -47.78
CA GLN A 57 -1.82 -3.64 -48.86
C GLN A 57 -3.23 -3.06 -48.73
N GLU A 58 -3.60 -2.39 -47.63
CA GLU A 58 -4.97 -1.87 -47.44
C GLU A 58 -5.03 -0.35 -47.15
N LEU A 59 -3.90 0.36 -47.14
CA LEU A 59 -3.86 1.81 -46.83
C LEU A 59 -3.64 2.72 -48.04
N ALA A 60 -3.76 2.19 -49.26
CA ALA A 60 -3.57 2.98 -50.48
C ALA A 60 -4.83 3.73 -50.97
N ASP A 61 -6.00 3.54 -50.36
CA ASP A 61 -7.24 4.10 -50.95
C ASP A 61 -8.32 4.53 -49.93
N ILE A 62 -7.97 5.39 -48.97
CA ILE A 62 -8.99 6.12 -48.18
C ILE A 62 -8.78 7.63 -48.38
N PRO A 63 -9.52 8.27 -49.31
CA PRO A 63 -9.59 9.72 -49.39
C PRO A 63 -10.47 10.21 -48.22
N GLY A 64 -9.87 10.78 -47.18
CA GLY A 64 -10.66 11.34 -46.07
C GLY A 64 -9.99 11.52 -44.71
N THR A 65 -8.69 11.31 -44.53
CA THR A 65 -8.02 11.46 -43.22
C THR A 65 -7.72 12.91 -42.84
N ASN A 66 -8.75 13.77 -42.87
CA ASN A 66 -8.82 14.89 -41.93
C ASN A 66 -9.44 14.36 -40.63
N LEU A 67 -8.74 13.45 -39.94
CA LEU A 67 -9.12 13.12 -38.56
C LEU A 67 -8.52 14.18 -37.64
N ASP A 68 -9.43 14.90 -36.99
CA ASP A 68 -9.16 16.00 -36.09
C ASP A 68 -7.95 15.75 -35.18
N ASN A 69 -6.94 16.59 -35.41
CA ASN A 69 -5.66 16.69 -34.72
C ASN A 69 -5.75 16.92 -33.20
N PHE A 70 -6.93 16.89 -32.57
CA PHE A 70 -7.09 17.30 -31.18
C PHE A 70 -6.42 16.34 -30.17
N VAL A 71 -6.35 15.05 -30.50
CA VAL A 71 -5.70 14.06 -29.63
C VAL A 71 -4.21 14.01 -29.94
N LEU A 72 -3.79 13.93 -31.21
CA LEU A 72 -2.39 13.91 -31.67
C LEU A 72 -1.59 15.18 -31.31
N ASP A 73 -2.20 16.37 -31.40
CA ASP A 73 -1.62 17.66 -30.96
C ASP A 73 -1.41 17.70 -29.44
N LYS A 74 -2.29 17.06 -28.65
CA LYS A 74 -2.15 16.96 -27.20
C LYS A 74 -1.08 15.99 -26.71
N ILE A 75 -0.73 14.99 -27.52
CA ILE A 75 0.35 14.04 -27.23
C ILE A 75 1.67 14.48 -27.87
N GLY A 76 1.62 15.47 -28.77
CA GLY A 76 2.79 16.05 -29.43
C GLY A 76 3.56 15.08 -30.31
N VAL A 77 2.98 13.94 -30.70
CA VAL A 77 3.66 12.88 -31.45
C VAL A 77 3.54 13.13 -32.95
N ASP A 78 4.46 13.90 -33.53
CA ASP A 78 4.68 13.95 -34.99
C ASP A 78 5.68 12.86 -35.39
N LEU A 79 5.17 11.64 -35.62
CA LEU A 79 5.95 10.54 -36.18
C LEU A 79 5.68 10.49 -37.69
N SER A 80 6.46 11.27 -38.43
CA SER A 80 6.37 11.28 -39.88
C SER A 80 6.62 9.88 -40.47
N ILE A 81 5.75 9.53 -41.42
CA ILE A 81 5.61 8.20 -42.05
C ILE A 81 6.94 7.64 -42.61
N GLN A 82 7.90 8.50 -42.92
CA GLN A 82 9.23 8.11 -43.43
C GLN A 82 10.12 7.39 -42.40
N ASN A 83 9.89 7.57 -41.09
CA ASN A 83 10.64 6.86 -40.05
C ASN A 83 10.05 5.47 -39.74
N THR A 84 8.77 5.25 -40.03
CA THR A 84 8.06 3.97 -39.81
C THR A 84 8.60 2.83 -40.67
N ALA A 85 9.07 3.12 -41.88
CA ALA A 85 9.70 2.13 -42.77
C ALA A 85 11.05 1.59 -42.25
N ASN A 86 11.66 2.25 -41.27
CA ASN A 86 12.88 1.80 -40.60
C ASN A 86 12.62 1.08 -39.25
N LEU A 87 11.36 0.99 -38.78
CA LEU A 87 10.97 0.26 -37.55
C LEU A 87 10.85 -1.26 -37.76
N VAL A 88 11.35 -1.77 -38.88
CA VAL A 88 11.27 -3.18 -39.26
C VAL A 88 12.00 -4.07 -38.25
N GLY A 89 11.21 -4.76 -37.42
CA GLY A 89 11.29 -6.22 -37.33
C GLY A 89 12.27 -6.82 -36.33
N VAL A 90 12.18 -6.48 -35.03
CA VAL A 90 12.85 -7.29 -33.99
C VAL A 90 11.86 -8.11 -33.16
N ALA A 91 10.68 -7.59 -32.82
CA ALA A 91 9.67 -8.32 -32.07
C ALA A 91 8.23 -8.00 -32.53
N ASP A 92 7.36 -9.00 -32.43
CA ASP A 92 5.92 -8.91 -32.74
C ASP A 92 5.14 -8.20 -31.63
N PHE A 93 5.70 -8.17 -30.42
CA PHE A 93 5.11 -7.45 -29.31
C PHE A 93 6.15 -6.96 -28.29
N TYR A 94 5.76 -5.92 -27.57
CA TYR A 94 6.49 -5.37 -26.44
C TYR A 94 5.58 -5.32 -25.21
N GLN A 95 6.01 -5.94 -24.11
CA GLN A 95 5.33 -5.93 -22.82
C GLN A 95 6.10 -5.03 -21.84
N ALA A 96 5.42 -4.01 -21.33
CA ALA A 96 5.95 -3.12 -20.32
C ALA A 96 5.68 -3.66 -18.91
N GLY A 97 6.75 -3.92 -18.17
CA GLY A 97 6.75 -4.02 -16.72
C GLY A 97 6.97 -2.65 -16.07
N LEU A 98 7.09 -2.63 -14.74
CA LEU A 98 7.33 -1.39 -14.00
C LEU A 98 8.78 -0.90 -14.11
N PHE A 99 9.73 -1.83 -14.11
CA PHE A 99 11.18 -1.55 -14.14
C PHE A 99 11.89 -2.19 -15.34
N SER A 100 11.18 -3.03 -16.10
CA SER A 100 11.71 -3.76 -17.24
C SER A 100 10.67 -3.80 -18.36
N TYR A 101 11.10 -4.25 -19.53
CA TYR A 101 10.22 -4.67 -20.61
C TYR A 101 10.65 -6.05 -21.10
N CYS A 102 9.71 -6.78 -21.70
CA CYS A 102 10.03 -7.98 -22.45
C CYS A 102 9.49 -7.87 -23.88
N SER A 103 10.20 -8.49 -24.81
CA SER A 103 9.86 -8.57 -26.23
C SER A 103 9.77 -10.03 -26.67
N GLY A 104 8.98 -10.28 -27.70
CA GLY A 104 8.74 -11.65 -28.15
C GLY A 104 8.02 -11.77 -29.49
N THR A 105 7.70 -13.01 -29.83
CA THR A 105 7.07 -13.38 -31.11
C THR A 105 5.67 -13.95 -30.87
N PHE A 106 4.74 -13.69 -31.77
CA PHE A 106 3.43 -14.32 -31.76
C PHE A 106 3.41 -15.52 -32.68
N ASP A 107 3.00 -16.67 -32.15
CA ASP A 107 2.84 -17.87 -32.97
C ASP A 107 1.39 -17.95 -33.49
N ASN A 108 1.23 -17.79 -34.81
CA ASN A 108 -0.07 -17.87 -35.48
C ASN A 108 -0.68 -19.28 -35.46
N ALA A 109 0.13 -20.34 -35.31
CA ALA A 109 -0.38 -21.71 -35.30
C ALA A 109 -1.01 -22.08 -33.96
N THR A 110 -0.44 -21.59 -32.85
CA THR A 110 -0.88 -21.88 -31.49
C THR A 110 -1.68 -20.73 -30.86
N ASN A 111 -1.68 -19.55 -31.49
CA ASN A 111 -2.22 -18.29 -30.94
C ASN A 111 -1.57 -17.88 -29.60
N GLU A 112 -0.30 -18.25 -29.41
CA GLU A 112 0.44 -18.01 -28.17
C GLU A 112 1.46 -16.87 -28.29
N TRP A 113 1.59 -16.14 -27.17
CA TRP A 113 2.55 -15.06 -27.02
C TRP A 113 3.84 -15.58 -26.40
N ASN A 114 4.89 -15.73 -27.21
CA ASN A 114 6.16 -16.30 -26.77
C ASN A 114 7.16 -15.18 -26.45
N VAL A 115 7.42 -14.97 -25.16
CA VAL A 115 8.47 -14.03 -24.71
C VAL A 115 9.84 -14.61 -25.06
N LYS A 116 10.70 -13.78 -25.67
CA LYS A 116 12.05 -14.19 -26.10
C LYS A 116 13.15 -13.46 -25.36
N ASN A 117 12.98 -12.17 -25.11
CA ASN A 117 13.97 -11.33 -24.47
C ASN A 117 13.32 -10.47 -23.38
N CYS A 118 14.03 -10.25 -22.29
CA CYS A 118 13.62 -9.35 -21.22
C CYS A 118 14.78 -8.44 -20.84
N SER A 119 14.51 -7.15 -20.69
CA SER A 119 15.51 -6.18 -20.26
C SER A 119 15.83 -6.35 -18.78
N SER A 120 17.06 -6.04 -18.39
CA SER A 120 17.42 -5.92 -16.98
C SER A 120 16.58 -4.83 -16.29
N PRO A 121 16.09 -5.06 -15.06
CA PRO A 121 15.31 -4.07 -14.34
C PRO A 121 16.16 -2.82 -14.02
N SER A 122 15.61 -1.64 -14.27
CA SER A 122 16.28 -0.35 -14.04
C SER A 122 15.38 0.62 -13.27
N SER A 123 15.97 1.36 -12.33
CA SER A 123 15.25 2.35 -11.50
C SER A 123 14.86 3.62 -12.27
N SER A 124 15.55 3.92 -13.37
CA SER A 124 15.21 5.04 -14.26
C SER A 124 14.44 4.59 -15.51
N PHE A 125 13.87 3.38 -15.49
CA PHE A 125 13.07 2.88 -16.59
C PHE A 125 11.82 3.75 -16.80
N TYR A 126 11.58 4.12 -18.05
CA TYR A 126 10.32 4.65 -18.53
C TYR A 126 10.02 4.00 -19.86
N PHE A 127 8.76 3.69 -20.10
CA PHE A 127 8.37 2.99 -21.32
C PHE A 127 8.36 3.96 -22.50
N ASN A 128 9.43 3.94 -23.30
CA ASN A 128 9.51 4.61 -24.60
C ASN A 128 9.80 3.57 -25.67
N ILE A 129 8.77 3.26 -26.46
CA ILE A 129 8.84 2.23 -27.49
C ILE A 129 9.94 2.51 -28.54
N ILE A 130 10.21 3.79 -28.82
CA ILE A 130 11.19 4.18 -29.84
C ILE A 130 12.61 3.93 -29.31
N ASP A 131 12.89 4.33 -28.07
CA ASP A 131 14.18 4.06 -27.41
C ASP A 131 14.41 2.55 -27.27
N ILE A 132 13.36 1.79 -26.97
CA ILE A 132 13.42 0.32 -26.83
C ILE A 132 13.75 -0.35 -28.18
N ILE A 133 13.02 0.01 -29.24
CA ILE A 133 13.27 -0.54 -30.58
C ILE A 133 14.66 -0.16 -31.06
N ASN A 134 15.11 1.08 -30.84
CA ASN A 134 16.46 1.53 -31.20
C ASN A 134 17.56 0.83 -30.39
N ALA A 135 17.30 0.44 -29.15
CA ALA A 135 18.26 -0.29 -28.32
C ALA A 135 18.38 -1.76 -28.75
N GLU A 136 17.30 -2.39 -29.21
CA GLU A 136 17.31 -3.77 -29.71
C GLU A 136 17.79 -3.88 -31.17
N ALA A 137 17.37 -2.94 -32.03
CA ALA A 137 17.86 -2.81 -33.39
C ALA A 137 19.16 -2.01 -33.37
N ASN A 138 20.31 -2.69 -33.27
CA ASN A 138 21.69 -2.15 -33.25
C ASN A 138 22.08 -1.19 -34.40
N ASN A 139 21.31 -0.15 -34.70
CA ASN A 139 21.36 0.58 -35.97
C ASN A 139 21.55 2.09 -35.83
N GLY A 140 22.07 2.60 -34.70
CA GLY A 140 22.71 3.94 -34.65
C GLY A 140 21.90 5.13 -35.20
N LYS A 141 20.58 5.01 -35.34
CA LYS A 141 19.71 6.02 -35.94
C LYS A 141 19.13 6.85 -34.80
N ASN A 142 19.82 7.95 -34.47
CA ASN A 142 19.29 8.99 -33.61
C ASN A 142 18.07 9.62 -34.30
N LEU A 143 16.87 9.16 -33.91
CA LEU A 143 15.62 9.79 -34.30
C LEU A 143 15.48 11.08 -33.48
N THR A 144 15.77 12.21 -34.12
CA THR A 144 15.60 13.55 -33.52
C THR A 144 14.12 13.92 -33.51
N PHE A 145 13.58 14.20 -32.33
CA PHE A 145 12.18 14.56 -32.16
C PHE A 145 11.95 16.08 -32.25
N PRO A 146 10.81 16.52 -32.82
CA PRO A 146 10.35 17.90 -32.69
C PRO A 146 10.00 18.23 -31.22
N ASN A 147 10.18 19.49 -30.83
CA ASN A 147 10.17 19.96 -29.44
C ASN A 147 8.87 19.66 -28.65
N GLN A 148 7.75 19.42 -29.32
CA GLN A 148 6.45 19.13 -28.68
C GLN A 148 6.32 17.69 -28.16
N VAL A 149 7.00 16.72 -28.77
CA VAL A 149 7.05 15.32 -28.31
C VAL A 149 7.82 15.21 -26.98
N ASN A 150 8.82 16.09 -26.81
CA ASN A 150 9.73 16.06 -25.67
C ASN A 150 9.04 16.40 -24.35
N ASP A 151 8.01 17.27 -24.37
CA ASP A 151 7.24 17.63 -23.18
C ASP A 151 6.34 16.48 -22.69
N TYR A 152 5.75 15.71 -23.61
CA TYR A 152 5.00 14.50 -23.25
C TYR A 152 5.91 13.45 -22.60
N PHE A 153 7.06 13.17 -23.20
CA PHE A 153 8.02 12.22 -22.61
C PHE A 153 8.63 12.72 -21.31
N LYS A 154 8.78 14.03 -21.13
CA LYS A 154 9.18 14.63 -19.85
C LYS A 154 8.13 14.39 -18.77
N ALA A 155 6.84 14.53 -19.09
CA ALA A 155 5.76 14.21 -18.18
C ALA A 155 5.71 12.71 -17.85
N VAL A 156 5.82 11.83 -18.85
CA VAL A 156 5.90 10.37 -18.66
C VAL A 156 7.06 9.99 -17.75
N ARG A 157 8.26 10.55 -18.00
CA ARG A 157 9.45 10.31 -17.17
C ARG A 157 9.27 10.82 -15.73
N ALA A 158 8.60 11.95 -15.54
CA ALA A 158 8.29 12.46 -14.21
C ALA A 158 7.31 11.53 -13.47
N LEU A 159 6.26 11.06 -14.15
CA LEU A 159 5.27 10.13 -13.60
C LEU A 159 5.88 8.77 -13.27
N THR A 160 6.71 8.19 -14.14
CA THR A 160 7.37 6.91 -13.85
C THR A 160 8.34 7.02 -12.68
N ARG A 161 9.07 8.13 -12.55
CA ARG A 161 9.92 8.39 -11.38
C ARG A 161 9.10 8.57 -10.11
N ALA A 162 7.99 9.31 -10.18
CA ALA A 162 7.09 9.47 -9.04
C ALA A 162 6.50 8.12 -8.59
N GLN A 163 6.01 7.29 -9.53
CA GLN A 163 5.50 5.96 -9.21
C GLN A 163 6.59 5.07 -8.60
N TYR A 164 7.83 5.14 -9.12
CA TYR A 164 8.98 4.39 -8.61
C TYR A 164 9.22 4.71 -7.13
N ILE A 165 9.28 6.00 -6.80
CA ILE A 165 9.50 6.48 -5.44
C ILE A 165 8.35 6.03 -4.53
N CYS A 166 7.10 6.18 -4.97
CA CYS A 166 5.93 5.75 -4.21
C CYS A 166 5.96 4.27 -3.85
N PHE A 167 6.30 3.38 -4.80
CA PHE A 167 6.37 1.94 -4.53
C PHE A 167 7.54 1.56 -3.63
N ILE A 168 8.73 2.14 -3.84
CA ILE A 168 9.91 1.84 -2.99
C ILE A 168 9.67 2.32 -1.55
N VAL A 169 9.18 3.54 -1.38
CA VAL A 169 8.87 4.09 -0.06
C VAL A 169 7.73 3.32 0.59
N GLY A 170 6.69 2.96 -0.16
CA GLY A 170 5.55 2.17 0.35
C GLY A 170 5.94 0.77 0.79
N ILE A 171 6.78 0.07 0.03
CA ILE A 171 7.30 -1.25 0.42
C ILE A 171 8.24 -1.13 1.62
N GLY A 172 9.11 -0.11 1.64
CA GLY A 172 9.97 0.17 2.80
C GLY A 172 9.16 0.44 4.07
N ALA A 173 8.09 1.23 3.95
CA ALA A 173 7.16 1.50 5.04
C ALA A 173 6.40 0.24 5.47
N THR A 174 5.99 -0.63 4.54
CA THR A 174 5.34 -1.92 4.83
C THR A 174 6.30 -2.87 5.56
N GLY A 175 7.58 -2.89 5.18
CA GLY A 175 8.62 -3.66 5.87
C GLY A 175 8.87 -3.14 7.29
N LEU A 176 8.93 -1.82 7.46
CA LEU A 176 9.02 -1.19 8.77
C LEU A 176 7.78 -1.49 9.62
N GLU A 177 6.59 -1.40 9.04
CA GLU A 177 5.32 -1.75 9.69
C GLU A 177 5.33 -3.21 10.17
N PHE A 178 5.85 -4.15 9.38
CA PHE A 178 5.98 -5.55 9.77
C PHE A 178 6.93 -5.74 10.97
N ILE A 179 8.10 -5.09 10.95
CA ILE A 179 9.08 -5.16 12.06
C ILE A 179 8.49 -4.54 13.34
N LEU A 180 7.93 -3.33 13.23
CA LEU A 180 7.29 -2.64 14.34
C LEU A 180 6.08 -3.42 14.86
N GLY A 181 5.36 -4.13 13.98
CA GLY A 181 4.22 -4.97 14.31
C GLY A 181 4.57 -6.06 15.32
N PHE A 182 5.78 -6.62 15.23
CA PHE A 182 6.28 -7.59 16.19
C PHE A 182 6.44 -6.99 17.61
N PHE A 183 6.86 -5.72 17.69
CA PHE A 183 6.93 -4.99 18.97
C PHE A 183 5.54 -4.63 19.54
N GLY A 184 4.48 -4.67 18.73
CA GLY A 184 3.08 -4.50 19.17
C GLY A 184 2.61 -5.57 20.17
N PHE A 185 3.22 -6.76 20.14
CA PHE A 185 2.99 -7.79 21.16
C PHE A 185 3.55 -7.40 22.53
N LEU A 186 4.72 -6.74 22.54
CA LEU A 186 5.48 -6.42 23.75
C LEU A 186 5.00 -5.12 24.41
N SER A 187 4.66 -4.09 23.62
CA SER A 187 4.33 -2.76 24.13
C SER A 187 3.12 -2.12 23.45
N ARG A 188 2.33 -1.38 24.22
CA ARG A 188 1.22 -0.54 23.71
C ARG A 188 1.71 0.59 22.82
N TRP A 189 2.89 1.14 23.12
CA TRP A 189 3.50 2.18 22.31
C TRP A 189 3.91 1.65 20.93
N GLY A 190 4.30 0.37 20.84
CA GLY A 190 4.57 -0.30 19.58
C GLY A 190 3.36 -0.24 18.63
N SER A 191 2.16 -0.58 19.13
CA SER A 191 0.92 -0.53 18.32
C SER A 191 0.54 0.88 17.84
N CYS A 192 0.86 1.92 18.63
CA CYS A 192 0.60 3.29 18.22
C CYS A 192 1.53 3.69 17.07
N VAL A 193 2.84 3.41 17.21
CA VAL A 193 3.84 3.73 16.18
C VAL A 193 3.62 2.92 14.90
N THR A 194 3.22 1.64 15.00
CA THR A 194 2.87 0.84 13.81
C THR A 194 1.70 1.42 13.02
N THR A 195 0.73 2.02 13.71
CA THR A 195 -0.43 2.62 13.05
C THR A 195 -0.01 3.77 12.12
N PHE A 196 0.97 4.60 12.54
CA PHE A 196 1.51 5.66 11.67
C PHE A 196 2.24 5.09 10.45
N ALA A 197 3.04 4.03 10.65
CA ALA A 197 3.71 3.34 9.55
C ALA A 197 2.70 2.73 8.56
N ALA A 198 1.62 2.13 9.06
CA ALA A 198 0.56 1.53 8.26
C ALA A 198 -0.21 2.56 7.42
N VAL A 199 -0.57 3.70 8.01
CA VAL A 199 -1.23 4.79 7.29
C VAL A 199 -0.32 5.31 6.18
N PHE A 200 0.96 5.52 6.48
CA PHE A 200 1.92 6.00 5.50
C PHE A 200 2.17 4.99 4.37
N ALA A 201 2.30 3.70 4.69
CA ALA A 201 2.42 2.62 3.71
C ALA A 201 1.20 2.56 2.78
N PHE A 202 -0.02 2.61 3.33
CA PHE A 202 -1.25 2.58 2.53
C PHE A 202 -1.32 3.74 1.53
N TRP A 203 -1.11 4.98 1.98
CA TRP A 203 -1.23 6.15 1.10
C TRP A 203 -0.16 6.18 0.01
N THR A 204 1.08 5.77 0.33
CA THR A 204 2.17 5.72 -0.66
C THR A 204 1.96 4.62 -1.69
N LEU A 205 1.50 3.43 -1.27
CA LEU A 205 1.14 2.34 -2.18
C LEU A 205 -0.06 2.72 -3.07
N LEU A 206 -1.10 3.34 -2.49
CA LEU A 206 -2.25 3.83 -3.25
C LEU A 206 -1.83 4.87 -4.29
N ALA A 207 -1.01 5.85 -3.91
CA ALA A 207 -0.50 6.87 -4.82
C ALA A 207 0.28 6.24 -5.99
N GLY A 208 1.19 5.30 -5.70
CA GLY A 208 1.94 4.57 -6.73
C GLY A 208 1.03 3.80 -7.69
N SER A 209 0.04 3.07 -7.17
CA SER A 209 -0.94 2.33 -7.97
C SER A 209 -1.82 3.21 -8.85
N VAL A 210 -2.24 4.38 -8.36
CA VAL A 210 -3.04 5.35 -9.13
C VAL A 210 -2.22 5.98 -10.25
N ILE A 211 -0.98 6.37 -9.98
CA ILE A 211 -0.07 6.90 -11.02
C ILE A 211 0.16 5.84 -12.10
N ASN A 212 0.40 4.60 -11.69
CA ASN A 212 0.64 3.48 -12.59
C ASN A 212 -0.53 3.26 -13.56
N ILE A 213 -1.76 3.09 -13.04
CA ILE A 213 -2.93 2.88 -13.90
C ILE A 213 -3.18 4.09 -14.81
N ALA A 214 -3.05 5.32 -14.30
CA ALA A 214 -3.25 6.52 -15.11
C ALA A 214 -2.25 6.60 -16.27
N LEU A 215 -0.99 6.27 -16.00
CA LEU A 215 0.08 6.26 -16.99
C LEU A 215 -0.20 5.23 -18.09
N TYR A 216 -0.28 3.94 -17.75
CA TYR A 216 -0.40 2.88 -18.76
C TYR A 216 -1.74 2.89 -19.50
N VAL A 217 -2.83 3.31 -18.84
CA VAL A 217 -4.12 3.52 -19.53
C VAL A 217 -4.00 4.64 -20.56
N SER A 218 -3.37 5.77 -20.20
CA SER A 218 -3.17 6.88 -21.14
C SER A 218 -2.32 6.45 -22.33
N LEU A 219 -1.22 5.72 -22.09
CA LEU A 219 -0.40 5.17 -23.18
C LEU A 219 -1.20 4.22 -24.07
N SER A 220 -1.95 3.27 -23.49
CA SER A 220 -2.74 2.30 -24.29
C SER A 220 -3.75 2.99 -25.20
N LYS A 221 -4.47 3.98 -24.68
CA LYS A 221 -5.49 4.74 -25.42
C LYS A 221 -4.88 5.56 -26.53
N THR A 222 -3.71 6.16 -26.28
CA THR A 222 -2.94 6.87 -27.30
C THR A 222 -2.59 5.95 -28.47
N PHE A 223 -2.07 4.76 -28.20
CA PHE A 223 -1.69 3.82 -29.27
C PHE A 223 -2.91 3.24 -29.99
N ASP A 224 -3.98 2.93 -29.27
CA ASP A 224 -5.22 2.41 -29.88
C ASP A 224 -5.88 3.48 -30.78
N ALA A 225 -5.85 4.76 -30.39
CA ALA A 225 -6.34 5.86 -31.21
C ALA A 225 -5.54 6.08 -32.50
N THR A 226 -4.23 5.76 -32.49
CA THR A 226 -3.34 5.90 -33.64
C THR A 226 -3.14 4.59 -34.42
N PHE A 227 -3.92 3.55 -34.09
CA PHE A 227 -3.86 2.25 -34.75
C PHE A 227 -4.03 2.33 -36.27
N ASN A 228 -4.97 3.14 -36.77
CA ASN A 228 -5.21 3.28 -38.21
C ASN A 228 -4.03 3.91 -38.97
N THR A 229 -3.13 4.59 -38.27
CA THR A 229 -1.97 5.27 -38.87
C THR A 229 -0.70 4.42 -38.78
N PHE A 230 -0.51 3.69 -37.67
CA PHE A 230 0.75 2.97 -37.40
C PHE A 230 0.61 1.46 -37.22
N GLY A 231 -0.61 0.93 -37.14
CA GLY A 231 -0.85 -0.50 -36.92
C GLY A 231 -0.35 -1.02 -35.56
N VAL A 232 -0.28 -0.16 -34.54
CA VAL A 232 0.16 -0.57 -33.19
C VAL A 232 -1.03 -0.62 -32.25
N ARG A 233 -1.29 -1.78 -31.65
CA ARG A 233 -2.40 -1.94 -30.70
C ARG A 233 -1.92 -1.96 -29.26
N GLY A 234 -2.39 -1.03 -28.45
CA GLY A 234 -2.14 -1.00 -27.01
C GLY A 234 -3.17 -1.83 -26.24
N SER A 235 -2.73 -2.84 -25.51
CA SER A 235 -3.59 -3.66 -24.65
C SER A 235 -3.08 -3.72 -23.21
N ILE A 236 -3.99 -3.68 -22.25
CA ILE A 236 -3.67 -3.70 -20.82
C ILE A 236 -4.00 -5.09 -20.26
N ASN A 237 -3.14 -5.70 -19.44
CA ASN A 237 -3.52 -6.92 -18.73
C ASN A 237 -4.26 -6.60 -17.44
N ARG A 238 -5.52 -7.01 -17.34
CA ARG A 238 -6.32 -6.85 -16.12
C ARG A 238 -5.76 -7.62 -14.91
N GLN A 239 -5.08 -8.74 -15.12
CA GLN A 239 -4.60 -9.62 -14.04
C GLN A 239 -3.61 -8.91 -13.11
N VAL A 240 -2.63 -8.16 -13.65
CA VAL A 240 -1.64 -7.44 -12.83
C VAL A 240 -2.30 -6.34 -12.00
N TYR A 241 -3.28 -5.62 -12.56
CA TYR A 241 -4.02 -4.60 -11.84
C TYR A 241 -4.89 -5.20 -10.74
N ILE A 242 -5.53 -6.35 -10.99
CA ILE A 242 -6.31 -7.05 -9.95
C ILE A 242 -5.39 -7.38 -8.77
N LEU A 243 -4.22 -7.97 -9.01
CA LEU A 243 -3.26 -8.29 -7.94
C LEU A 243 -2.77 -7.05 -7.20
N MET A 244 -2.42 -5.99 -7.92
CA MET A 244 -1.96 -4.73 -7.34
C MET A 244 -3.05 -4.09 -6.46
N PHE A 245 -4.29 -3.98 -6.95
CA PHE A 245 -5.39 -3.38 -6.20
C PHE A 245 -5.90 -4.26 -5.06
N ILE A 246 -5.81 -5.60 -5.16
CA ILE A 246 -6.01 -6.49 -4.01
C ILE A 246 -4.95 -6.21 -2.95
N GLY A 247 -3.68 -6.07 -3.34
CA GLY A 247 -2.59 -5.67 -2.43
C GLY A 247 -2.90 -4.35 -1.71
N VAL A 248 -3.34 -3.33 -2.44
CA VAL A 248 -3.75 -2.04 -1.87
C VAL A 248 -4.97 -2.17 -0.95
N ALA A 249 -5.96 -2.99 -1.30
CA ALA A 249 -7.13 -3.23 -0.47
C ALA A 249 -6.79 -3.98 0.84
N VAL A 250 -5.88 -4.95 0.77
CA VAL A 250 -5.35 -5.64 1.96
C VAL A 250 -4.54 -4.67 2.83
N SER A 251 -3.76 -3.76 2.22
CA SER A 251 -3.06 -2.69 2.93
C SER A 251 -4.03 -1.75 3.66
N PHE A 252 -5.13 -1.36 3.02
CA PHE A 252 -6.19 -0.59 3.65
C PHE A 252 -6.79 -1.33 4.85
N GLY A 253 -7.05 -2.62 4.70
CA GLY A 253 -7.48 -3.49 5.79
C GLY A 253 -6.48 -3.49 6.95
N ALA A 254 -5.19 -3.69 6.66
CA ALA A 254 -4.12 -3.65 7.66
C ALA A 254 -4.11 -2.32 8.42
N MET A 255 -4.19 -1.19 7.71
CA MET A 255 -4.30 0.15 8.29
C MET A 255 -5.49 0.25 9.26
N LEU A 256 -6.69 -0.19 8.85
CA LEU A 256 -7.86 -0.19 9.71
C LEU A 256 -7.66 -1.09 10.95
N PHE A 257 -7.16 -2.32 10.78
CA PHE A 257 -6.93 -3.23 11.90
C PHE A 257 -5.87 -2.73 12.89
N TRP A 258 -4.83 -2.03 12.43
CA TRP A 258 -3.88 -1.36 13.32
C TRP A 258 -4.52 -0.23 14.12
N THR A 259 -5.35 0.62 13.48
CA THR A 259 -6.09 1.67 14.20
C THR A 259 -7.05 1.09 15.25
N LEU A 260 -7.78 0.04 14.89
CA LEU A 260 -8.71 -0.67 15.80
C LEU A 260 -7.98 -1.34 16.96
N THR A 261 -6.78 -1.89 16.73
CA THR A 261 -5.97 -2.49 17.80
C THR A 261 -5.55 -1.45 18.83
N THR A 262 -5.13 -0.27 18.38
CA THR A 262 -4.71 0.85 19.24
C THR A 262 -5.89 1.44 20.03
N CYS A 263 -7.06 1.61 19.40
CA CYS A 263 -8.24 2.23 20.01
C CYS A 263 -9.12 1.27 20.83
N CYS A 264 -9.39 0.06 20.33
CA CYS A 264 -10.42 -0.85 20.84
C CYS A 264 -9.87 -2.07 21.61
N CYS A 265 -8.69 -2.59 21.26
CA CYS A 265 -8.06 -3.72 21.97
C CYS A 265 -7.23 -3.28 23.21
N SER A 266 -7.35 -2.00 23.59
CA SER A 266 -6.82 -1.41 24.82
C SER A 266 -7.58 -1.95 26.04
N GLY A 267 -7.12 -3.07 26.61
CA GLY A 267 -7.76 -3.84 27.69
C GLY A 267 -7.98 -3.16 29.06
N ARG A 268 -8.27 -1.85 29.10
CA ARG A 268 -8.53 -1.08 30.33
C ARG A 268 -10.00 -1.13 30.79
N ARG A 269 -10.97 -1.47 29.93
CA ARG A 269 -12.40 -1.45 30.32
C ARG A 269 -12.80 -2.54 31.33
N ASP A 270 -12.15 -3.72 31.31
CA ASP A 270 -12.49 -4.80 32.26
C ASP A 270 -12.06 -4.52 33.71
N ARG A 271 -11.02 -3.71 33.94
CA ARG A 271 -10.59 -3.38 35.32
C ARG A 271 -11.48 -2.32 35.99
N ILE A 272 -12.15 -1.48 35.20
CA ILE A 272 -13.01 -0.41 35.72
C ILE A 272 -14.43 -0.94 35.96
N ILE A 273 -14.95 -1.82 35.10
CA ILE A 273 -16.31 -2.38 35.24
C ILE A 273 -16.35 -3.53 36.26
N LYS A 274 -15.25 -4.28 36.46
CA LYS A 274 -15.14 -5.25 37.58
C LYS A 274 -14.67 -4.61 38.90
N GLY A 275 -14.75 -3.29 39.03
CA GLY A 275 -14.36 -2.54 40.23
C GLY A 275 -15.23 -2.78 41.47
N GLU A 276 -16.31 -3.57 41.40
CA GLU A 276 -17.26 -3.69 42.52
C GLU A 276 -17.65 -5.13 42.92
N LYS A 277 -17.05 -6.17 42.32
CA LYS A 277 -17.39 -7.58 42.66
C LYS A 277 -16.21 -8.50 42.92
N ALA A 278 -15.04 -7.95 43.24
CA ALA A 278 -13.94 -8.72 43.85
C ALA A 278 -13.93 -8.51 45.37
N SER A 279 -15.02 -8.92 46.02
CA SER A 279 -15.07 -9.06 47.48
C SER A 279 -14.29 -10.31 47.90
N ARG A 280 -13.39 -10.12 48.85
CA ARG A 280 -12.87 -11.11 49.82
C ARG A 280 -12.01 -12.26 49.26
N SER A 281 -10.70 -11.99 49.13
CA SER A 281 -9.67 -12.99 49.41
C SER A 281 -8.45 -12.30 50.02
N GLY A 282 -8.35 -12.41 51.34
CA GLY A 282 -7.17 -12.36 52.22
C GLY A 282 -5.91 -11.54 51.84
N SER A 283 -5.67 -10.50 52.64
CA SER A 283 -4.38 -10.03 53.19
C SER A 283 -3.42 -9.16 52.34
N PRO A 284 -2.58 -8.32 52.99
CA PRO A 284 -2.89 -7.36 54.06
C PRO A 284 -2.55 -5.93 53.59
N VAL A 285 -3.42 -4.96 53.89
CA VAL A 285 -3.13 -3.55 53.62
C VAL A 285 -2.18 -3.05 54.71
N LYS A 286 -0.93 -2.80 54.30
CA LYS A 286 0.05 -2.00 55.04
C LYS A 286 -0.45 -0.54 55.01
N GLY A 287 -1.23 -0.15 56.01
CA GLY A 287 -1.83 1.17 56.07
C GLY A 287 -2.23 1.51 57.49
N TYR A 288 -1.34 2.25 58.17
CA TYR A 288 -1.46 2.91 59.47
C TYR A 288 -2.28 2.18 60.55
N GLU A 289 -1.56 1.63 61.52
CA GLU A 289 -2.15 1.22 62.79
C GLU A 289 -2.61 2.46 63.54
N ARG A 290 -3.91 2.56 63.84
CA ARG A 290 -4.41 3.64 64.70
C ARG A 290 -3.82 3.42 66.07
N VAL A 291 -2.92 4.31 66.48
CA VAL A 291 -2.39 4.35 67.84
C VAL A 291 -3.57 4.53 68.78
N ALA A 292 -3.95 3.45 69.46
CA ALA A 292 -4.91 3.52 70.54
C ALA A 292 -4.33 4.46 71.61
N SER A 293 -5.14 5.43 72.03
CA SER A 293 -4.83 6.33 73.14
C SER A 293 -4.41 5.53 74.39
N PRO A 294 -3.44 6.01 75.20
CA PRO A 294 -2.98 5.27 76.35
C PRO A 294 -4.10 5.23 77.40
N TYR A 295 -4.77 4.08 77.53
CA TYR A 295 -5.74 3.88 78.58
C TYR A 295 -5.01 3.52 79.88
N LEU A 296 -5.12 4.44 80.82
CA LEU A 296 -4.78 4.33 82.23
C LEU A 296 -5.54 3.16 82.87
N GLY A 297 -4.82 2.30 83.59
CA GLY A 297 -5.23 1.35 84.64
C GLY A 297 -6.68 0.82 84.77
N GLY A 298 -6.79 -0.49 84.96
CA GLY A 298 -7.92 -1.09 85.71
C GLY A 298 -8.33 -2.48 85.21
N GLY A 299 -8.05 -3.51 86.01
CA GLY A 299 -8.41 -4.90 85.70
C GLY A 299 -9.91 -5.18 85.76
N GLY A 300 -10.40 -5.93 84.78
CA GLY A 300 -11.76 -6.49 84.74
C GLY A 300 -12.00 -7.31 83.46
N PRO A 301 -12.84 -8.37 83.48
CA PRO A 301 -12.99 -9.29 82.34
C PRO A 301 -13.67 -8.65 81.13
N ALA A 302 -13.26 -9.07 79.93
CA ALA A 302 -13.68 -8.53 78.64
C ALA A 302 -15.20 -8.61 78.38
N PRO A 303 -15.84 -7.57 77.79
CA PRO A 303 -17.22 -7.66 77.31
C PRO A 303 -17.30 -8.34 75.92
N PRO A 304 -18.43 -9.00 75.59
CA PRO A 304 -18.61 -9.71 74.33
C PRO A 304 -18.72 -8.76 73.11
N PRO A 305 -18.44 -9.23 71.88
CA PRO A 305 -18.43 -8.40 70.69
C PRO A 305 -19.84 -7.88 70.34
N PRO A 306 -20.00 -6.63 69.87
CA PRO A 306 -21.31 -6.10 69.53
C PRO A 306 -21.83 -6.71 68.22
N HIS A 307 -23.11 -7.07 68.25
CA HIS A 307 -23.88 -7.59 67.13
C HIS A 307 -23.98 -6.56 65.99
N GLN A 308 -23.80 -7.04 64.75
CA GLN A 308 -24.05 -6.26 63.53
C GLN A 308 -25.55 -6.00 63.38
N GLN A 309 -25.96 -4.74 63.46
CA GLN A 309 -27.33 -4.34 63.18
C GLN A 309 -27.39 -3.59 61.84
N TYR A 310 -28.09 -4.20 60.90
CA TYR A 310 -28.33 -3.73 59.54
C TYR A 310 -29.44 -2.67 59.57
N GLY A 311 -29.24 -1.52 58.92
CA GLY A 311 -30.35 -0.68 58.47
C GLY A 311 -30.13 0.84 58.51
N GLN A 312 -30.65 1.46 57.44
CA GLN A 312 -31.14 2.84 57.30
C GLN A 312 -30.23 3.90 56.66
N THR A 313 -30.76 4.36 55.53
CA THR A 313 -30.40 5.49 54.67
C THR A 313 -30.94 6.79 55.26
N TYR A 314 -30.22 7.91 55.09
CA TYR A 314 -30.68 9.27 54.72
C TYR A 314 -29.77 10.37 55.31
N GLY A 315 -29.51 11.42 54.50
CA GLY A 315 -29.41 12.78 55.02
C GLY A 315 -28.07 13.52 54.86
N LYS A 316 -28.01 14.40 53.86
CA LYS A 316 -27.14 15.59 53.77
C LYS A 316 -26.94 16.32 55.12
N SER A 317 -25.71 16.77 55.39
CA SER A 317 -25.47 18.14 55.86
C SER A 317 -24.01 18.55 55.61
N GLU A 318 -23.85 19.68 54.95
CA GLU A 318 -22.62 20.42 54.74
C GLU A 318 -22.12 21.04 56.06
N GLY A 319 -20.82 21.28 56.16
CA GLY A 319 -20.17 21.98 57.28
C GLY A 319 -18.71 22.34 56.93
N PRO A 320 -18.33 23.63 56.84
CA PRO A 320 -17.01 24.05 56.38
C PRO A 320 -15.90 23.90 57.43
N TYR A 321 -14.68 23.75 56.92
CA TYR A 321 -13.41 23.64 57.63
C TYR A 321 -13.00 24.96 58.32
N GLU A 322 -12.78 24.93 59.64
CA GLU A 322 -12.08 25.99 60.39
C GLU A 322 -10.66 25.52 60.77
N PRO A 323 -9.60 26.31 60.50
CA PRO A 323 -8.25 26.03 60.97
C PRO A 323 -8.00 26.60 62.37
N MET A 324 -7.31 25.80 63.19
CA MET A 324 -6.92 26.08 64.57
C MET A 324 -6.03 27.34 64.68
N ARG A 325 -6.38 28.23 65.62
CA ARG A 325 -5.51 29.32 66.10
C ARG A 325 -4.77 28.83 67.35
N HIS A 326 -3.44 29.02 67.36
CA HIS A 326 -2.56 28.61 68.45
C HIS A 326 -2.77 29.40 69.74
N THR A 327 -2.54 28.68 70.84
CA THR A 327 -2.42 29.02 72.26
C THR A 327 -1.71 30.33 72.62
N GLN A 328 -2.15 30.96 73.71
CA GLN A 328 -1.25 31.66 74.65
C GLN A 328 -1.58 31.22 76.09
N VAL A 329 -0.54 30.81 76.81
CA VAL A 329 -0.34 31.10 78.24
C VAL A 329 0.69 32.22 78.27
#